data_AF-W7AJR8-F1
#
_entry.id   AF-W7AJR8-F1
#
_cell.length_a   1.000
_cell.length_b   1.000
_cell.length_c   1.000
_cell.angle_alpha   90.00
_cell.angle_beta   90.00
_cell.angle_gamma   90.00
#
_symmetry.space_group_name_H-M   'P 1'
#
loop_
_entity.id
_entity.type
_entity.pdbx_description
1 polymer ?
#
loop_
_entity_poly.entity_id
_entity_poly.type
_entity_poly.pdbx_seq_one_letter_code
_entity_poly.pdbx_strand_id
1 'polypeptide(L)'
;MTNLNVESGYFNDELKEEANEANFMYTNISMLIRAHRKDRNKLTLQNKKLNLLKIVGFVLAIEEKKEFIVYTIDDTTGYIKAKLLLTYSYPVYNDKNDDIKIDDMVQIFGICNTVSINEDVTISISSINKLNSLNHLCHHHLLVFHNYLKFVETQKKNLMLEDERAKQEEDEIGSQVPTNDNPFFNSFFY
;
A
#
# COMPACT_ATOMS: atom_id res chain seq x y z
N MET A 1 11.79 -48.87 12.84
CA MET A 1 12.60 -47.64 12.90
C MET A 1 13.32 -47.49 11.56
N THR A 2 12.82 -46.63 10.69
CA THR A 2 13.45 -46.30 9.40
C THR A 2 13.83 -44.83 9.46
N ASN A 3 15.14 -44.58 9.57
CA ASN A 3 15.73 -43.25 9.39
C ASN A 3 15.60 -42.86 7.93
N LEU A 4 14.80 -41.83 7.66
CA LEU A 4 14.83 -41.10 6.40
C LEU A 4 15.72 -39.87 6.62
N ASN A 5 16.99 -40.00 6.24
CA ASN A 5 17.80 -38.85 5.89
C ASN A 5 17.11 -38.15 4.72
N VAL A 6 16.52 -36.98 5.00
CA VAL A 6 16.07 -36.06 3.95
C VAL A 6 17.11 -34.95 3.89
N GLU A 7 18.11 -35.14 3.05
CA GLU A 7 18.81 -34.01 2.44
C GLU A 7 17.80 -33.23 1.61
N SER A 8 17.54 -31.97 1.97
CA SER A 8 16.93 -31.00 1.05
C SER A 8 17.44 -29.60 1.39
N GLY A 9 18.69 -29.35 1.03
CA GLY A 9 19.15 -27.99 0.75
C GLY A 9 18.43 -27.48 -0.48
N TYR A 10 17.39 -26.66 -0.30
CA TYR A 10 16.77 -25.81 -1.34
C TYR A 10 15.98 -24.63 -0.74
N PHE A 11 16.25 -24.24 0.51
CA PHE A 11 15.82 -22.93 1.00
C PHE A 11 17.04 -22.02 1.01
N ASN A 12 17.05 -21.04 0.11
CA ASN A 12 18.00 -19.94 0.18
C ASN A 12 17.77 -19.21 1.50
N ASP A 13 18.63 -19.46 2.49
CA ASP A 13 18.74 -18.71 3.76
C ASP A 13 19.11 -17.22 3.55
N GLU A 14 19.24 -16.76 2.30
CA GLU A 14 19.49 -15.37 1.92
C GLU A 14 18.21 -14.56 1.64
N LEU A 15 17.02 -15.14 1.71
CA LEU A 15 15.79 -14.36 1.79
C LEU A 15 15.67 -13.80 3.21
N LYS A 16 16.39 -12.71 3.48
CA LYS A 16 16.04 -11.83 4.60
C LYS A 16 14.58 -11.45 4.42
N GLU A 17 13.69 -12.03 5.23
CA GLU A 17 12.31 -11.55 5.34
C GLU A 17 12.41 -10.05 5.65
N GLU A 18 12.11 -9.20 4.66
CA GLU A 18 11.90 -7.78 4.92
C GLU A 18 10.87 -7.70 6.04
N ALA A 19 11.18 -6.92 7.09
CA ALA A 19 10.27 -6.73 8.20
C ALA A 19 8.89 -6.34 7.62
N ASN A 20 7.96 -7.29 7.66
CA ASN A 20 6.65 -7.15 7.06
C ASN A 20 5.82 -6.29 8.04
N GLU A 21 6.15 -5.00 8.12
CA GLU A 21 5.28 -4.03 8.79
C GLU A 21 3.93 -4.12 8.07
N ALA A 22 2.94 -4.73 8.75
CA ALA A 22 1.59 -4.85 8.24
C ALA A 22 1.02 -3.44 8.05
N ASN A 23 1.19 -2.89 6.85
CA ASN A 23 0.71 -1.56 6.52
C ASN A 23 -0.78 -1.64 6.17
N PHE A 24 -1.61 -1.36 7.17
CA PHE A 24 -3.02 -1.09 7.02
C PHE A 24 -3.23 0.36 6.53
N MET A 25 -4.01 0.54 5.47
CA MET A 25 -4.32 1.88 4.95
C MET A 25 -5.80 2.08 4.66
N TYR A 26 -6.32 3.22 5.11
CA TYR A 26 -7.51 3.82 4.54
C TYR A 26 -7.15 4.35 3.15
N THR A 27 -7.89 3.94 2.13
CA THR A 27 -7.63 4.39 0.75
C THR A 27 -8.94 4.68 0.04
N ASN A 28 -8.84 5.42 -1.07
CA ASN A 28 -9.93 5.56 -2.03
C ASN A 28 -9.56 4.84 -3.33
N ILE A 29 -10.57 4.51 -4.12
CA ILE A 29 -10.43 3.70 -5.33
C ILE A 29 -9.55 4.42 -6.36
N SER A 30 -9.69 5.73 -6.51
CA SER A 30 -8.86 6.52 -7.42
C SER A 30 -7.36 6.44 -7.11
N MET A 31 -6.99 6.38 -5.82
CA MET A 31 -5.59 6.22 -5.39
C MET A 31 -5.04 4.85 -5.77
N LEU A 32 -5.83 3.79 -5.58
CA LEU A 32 -5.43 2.43 -5.98
C LEU A 32 -5.22 2.32 -7.49
N ILE A 33 -6.18 2.82 -8.28
CA ILE A 33 -6.11 2.81 -9.75
C ILE A 33 -4.88 3.59 -10.22
N ARG A 34 -4.61 4.78 -9.65
CA ARG A 34 -3.43 5.58 -10.01
C ARG A 34 -2.12 4.89 -9.63
N ALA A 35 -2.05 4.29 -8.44
CA ALA A 35 -0.87 3.56 -8.00
C ALA A 35 -0.58 2.36 -8.92
N HIS A 36 -1.60 1.60 -9.28
CA HIS A 36 -1.47 0.48 -10.20
C HIS A 36 -1.07 0.92 -11.62
N ARG A 37 -1.58 2.06 -12.09
CA ARG A 37 -1.17 2.64 -13.38
C ARG A 37 0.28 3.11 -13.38
N LYS A 38 0.79 3.59 -12.24
CA LYS A 38 2.19 4.01 -12.08
C LYS A 38 3.14 2.80 -12.11
N ASP A 39 2.77 1.74 -11.41
CA ASP A 39 3.54 0.50 -11.38
C ASP A 39 2.58 -0.71 -11.24
N ARG A 40 2.51 -1.53 -12.30
CA ARG A 40 1.64 -2.71 -12.34
C ARG A 40 2.14 -3.85 -11.47
N ASN A 41 3.44 -3.91 -11.21
CA ASN A 41 4.10 -5.01 -10.51
C ASN A 41 4.21 -4.72 -9.01
N LYS A 42 4.25 -3.45 -8.61
CA LYS A 42 4.38 -3.04 -7.21
C LYS A 42 3.36 -1.96 -6.85
N LEU A 43 2.33 -2.35 -6.10
CA LEU A 43 1.37 -1.39 -5.58
C LEU A 43 1.92 -0.68 -4.33
N THR A 44 2.40 0.54 -4.53
CA THR A 44 2.85 1.42 -3.43
C THR A 44 1.96 2.63 -3.30
N LEU A 45 1.56 2.95 -2.06
CA LEU A 45 0.90 4.20 -1.70
C LEU A 45 1.74 4.89 -0.62
N GLN A 46 1.98 6.20 -0.77
CA GLN A 46 2.72 6.98 0.23
C GLN A 46 4.09 6.36 0.59
N ASN A 47 4.81 5.86 -0.42
CA ASN A 47 6.09 5.12 -0.30
C ASN A 47 6.03 3.84 0.56
N LYS A 48 4.83 3.35 0.86
CA LYS A 48 4.60 2.10 1.59
C LYS A 48 4.05 1.03 0.66
N LYS A 49 4.52 -0.20 0.84
CA LYS A 49 3.90 -1.38 0.22
C LYS A 49 2.52 -1.58 0.84
N LEU A 50 1.50 -1.73 0.01
CA LEU A 50 0.13 -1.92 0.48
C LEU A 50 -0.09 -3.39 0.85
N ASN A 51 -0.36 -3.67 2.13
CA ASN A 51 -0.60 -5.03 2.60
C ASN A 51 -2.09 -5.28 2.87
N LEU A 52 -2.73 -4.41 3.65
CA LEU A 52 -4.16 -4.49 3.95
C LEU A 52 -4.79 -3.11 3.74
N LEU A 53 -5.97 -3.07 3.13
CA LEU A 53 -6.69 -1.84 2.89
C LEU A 53 -8.07 -1.85 3.49
N LYS A 54 -8.61 -0.65 3.69
CA LYS A 54 -10.02 -0.41 3.93
C LYS A 54 -10.56 0.55 2.88
N ILE A 55 -11.70 0.20 2.28
CA ILE A 55 -12.52 1.10 1.47
C ILE A 55 -13.96 1.13 1.99
N VAL A 56 -14.67 2.22 1.72
CA VAL A 56 -16.11 2.36 1.94
C VAL A 56 -16.72 2.89 0.66
N GLY A 57 -17.80 2.28 0.20
CA GLY A 57 -18.46 2.66 -1.06
C GLY A 57 -19.82 1.97 -1.22
N PHE A 58 -20.49 2.25 -2.33
CA PHE A 58 -21.76 1.67 -2.72
C PHE A 58 -21.56 0.46 -3.62
N VAL A 59 -22.43 -0.54 -3.47
CA VAL A 59 -22.48 -1.70 -4.38
C VAL A 59 -23.23 -1.31 -5.65
N LEU A 60 -22.53 -1.25 -6.78
CA LEU A 60 -23.14 -0.98 -8.09
C LEU A 60 -23.63 -2.26 -8.78
N ALA A 61 -22.94 -3.37 -8.56
CA ALA A 61 -23.28 -4.66 -9.18
C ALA A 61 -22.79 -5.83 -8.35
N ILE A 62 -23.49 -6.96 -8.46
CA ILE A 62 -23.15 -8.23 -7.83
C ILE A 62 -23.15 -9.31 -8.91
N GLU A 63 -22.03 -10.01 -9.08
CA GLU A 63 -21.92 -11.18 -9.94
C GLU A 63 -21.59 -12.41 -9.08
N GLU A 64 -22.55 -13.34 -8.96
CA GLU A 64 -22.32 -14.60 -8.27
C GLU A 64 -21.64 -15.61 -9.21
N LYS A 65 -20.53 -16.19 -8.75
CA LYS A 65 -19.84 -17.31 -9.39
C LYS A 65 -19.80 -18.49 -8.40
N LYS A 66 -19.42 -19.66 -8.92
CA LYS A 66 -19.40 -20.91 -8.14
C LYS A 66 -18.55 -20.81 -6.85
N GLU A 67 -17.40 -20.14 -6.92
CA GLU A 67 -16.40 -20.14 -5.84
C GLU A 67 -16.18 -18.74 -5.23
N PHE A 68 -16.82 -17.72 -5.78
CA PHE A 68 -16.66 -16.34 -5.31
C PHE A 68 -17.82 -15.47 -5.76
N ILE A 69 -18.05 -14.40 -5.00
CA ILE A 69 -18.96 -13.30 -5.38
C ILE A 69 -18.09 -12.10 -5.79
N VAL A 70 -18.42 -11.47 -6.91
CA VAL A 70 -17.76 -10.24 -7.34
C VAL A 70 -18.69 -9.06 -7.10
N TYR A 71 -18.26 -8.13 -6.26
CA TYR A 71 -18.92 -6.85 -6.05
C TYR A 71 -18.23 -5.78 -6.88
N THR A 72 -19.00 -4.96 -7.59
CA THR A 72 -18.51 -3.70 -8.15
C THR A 72 -18.82 -2.59 -7.16
N ILE A 73 -17.78 -1.93 -6.66
CA ILE A 73 -17.88 -0.94 -5.58
C ILE A 73 -17.52 0.43 -6.12
N ASP A 74 -18.31 1.45 -5.79
CA ASP A 74 -18.05 2.86 -6.10
C ASP A 74 -17.95 3.70 -4.83
N ASP A 75 -16.82 4.40 -4.66
CA ASP A 75 -16.56 5.27 -3.53
C ASP A 75 -16.66 6.76 -3.87
N THR A 76 -17.29 7.11 -4.99
CA THR A 76 -17.38 8.45 -5.60
C THR A 76 -16.06 9.00 -6.17
N THR A 77 -14.94 8.32 -5.96
CA THR A 77 -13.64 8.66 -6.58
C THR A 77 -13.31 7.74 -7.75
N GLY A 78 -13.99 6.59 -7.84
CA GLY A 78 -13.90 5.62 -8.92
C GLY A 78 -14.60 4.32 -8.53
N TYR A 79 -14.60 3.35 -9.43
CA TYR A 79 -15.16 2.02 -9.18
C TYR A 79 -14.11 0.92 -9.29
N ILE A 80 -14.27 -0.16 -8.51
CA ILE A 80 -13.37 -1.31 -8.51
C ILE A 80 -14.13 -2.61 -8.30
N LYS A 81 -13.63 -3.70 -8.90
CA LYS A 81 -14.13 -5.05 -8.63
C LYS A 81 -13.47 -5.63 -7.38
N ALA A 82 -14.29 -6.15 -6.48
CA ALA A 82 -13.86 -6.80 -5.24
C ALA A 82 -14.42 -8.22 -5.17
N LYS A 83 -13.54 -9.22 -5.02
CA LYS A 83 -13.84 -10.64 -5.05
C LYS A 83 -13.88 -11.20 -3.63
N LEU A 84 -15.02 -11.74 -3.22
CA LEU A 84 -15.18 -12.48 -1.96
C LEU A 84 -15.14 -13.98 -2.27
N LEU A 85 -14.12 -14.68 -1.77
CA LEU A 85 -14.03 -16.14 -1.91
C LEU A 85 -15.08 -16.81 -1.03
N LEU A 86 -15.89 -17.66 -1.64
CA LEU A 86 -16.81 -18.54 -0.93
C LEU A 86 -15.98 -19.75 -0.47
N THR A 87 -15.58 -19.77 0.80
CA THR A 87 -14.92 -20.95 1.34
C THR A 87 -15.88 -22.13 1.28
N TYR A 88 -15.43 -23.25 0.72
CA TYR A 88 -16.14 -24.52 0.83
C TYR A 88 -16.23 -24.84 2.33
N SER A 89 -17.41 -24.65 2.92
CA SER A 89 -17.73 -24.89 4.33
C SER A 89 -16.97 -24.02 5.35
N TYR A 90 -17.44 -22.79 5.54
CA TYR A 90 -17.39 -22.14 6.85
C TYR A 90 -18.81 -21.71 7.25
N PRO A 91 -19.49 -22.39 8.19
CA PRO A 91 -20.91 -22.18 8.49
C PRO A 91 -21.21 -20.83 9.17
N VAL A 92 -20.22 -19.94 9.32
CA VAL A 92 -20.36 -18.67 10.04
C VAL A 92 -20.70 -17.50 9.11
N TYR A 93 -20.60 -17.65 7.78
CA TYR A 93 -20.98 -16.57 6.86
C TYR A 93 -22.52 -16.35 6.79
N ASN A 94 -23.32 -17.29 7.31
CA ASN A 94 -24.77 -17.31 7.05
C ASN A 94 -25.69 -16.73 8.13
N ASP A 95 -25.22 -16.34 9.33
CA ASP A 95 -26.18 -16.04 10.40
C ASP A 95 -26.29 -14.56 10.81
N LYS A 96 -25.43 -13.65 10.34
CA LYS A 96 -25.43 -12.25 10.85
C LYS A 96 -25.10 -11.13 9.85
N ASN A 97 -24.76 -11.44 8.60
CA ASN A 97 -24.56 -10.38 7.61
C ASN A 97 -25.91 -10.08 6.97
N ASP A 98 -26.42 -8.86 7.21
CA ASP A 98 -27.54 -8.32 6.44
C ASP A 98 -27.26 -8.55 4.95
N ASP A 99 -28.21 -9.20 4.25
CA ASP A 99 -28.14 -9.49 2.82
C ASP A 99 -27.72 -8.22 2.04
N ILE A 100 -26.48 -8.23 1.52
CA ILE A 100 -25.88 -7.09 0.82
C ILE A 100 -26.46 -7.03 -0.60
N LYS A 101 -27.10 -5.91 -0.93
CA LYS A 101 -27.77 -5.68 -2.21
C LYS A 101 -27.10 -4.57 -2.99
N ILE A 102 -27.49 -4.44 -4.27
CA ILE A 102 -27.18 -3.26 -5.07
C ILE A 102 -27.70 -2.01 -4.34
N ASP A 103 -26.96 -0.91 -4.45
CA ASP A 103 -27.14 0.37 -3.77
C ASP A 103 -26.84 0.37 -2.26
N ASP A 104 -26.54 -0.78 -1.65
CA ASP A 104 -26.09 -0.80 -0.26
C ASP A 104 -24.71 -0.18 -0.13
N MET A 105 -24.52 0.59 0.95
CA MET A 105 -23.19 1.03 1.36
C MET A 105 -22.49 -0.10 2.12
N VAL A 106 -21.25 -0.37 1.75
CA VAL A 106 -20.43 -1.41 2.36
C VAL A 106 -19.07 -0.88 2.79
N GLN A 107 -18.56 -1.46 3.86
CA GLN A 107 -17.19 -1.35 4.29
C GLN A 107 -16.46 -2.64 3.91
N ILE A 108 -15.34 -2.52 3.19
CA ILE A 108 -14.52 -3.65 2.78
C ILE A 108 -13.14 -3.53 3.40
N PHE A 109 -12.69 -4.62 4.01
CA PHE A 109 -11.29 -4.88 4.31
C PHE A 109 -10.77 -5.92 3.34
N GLY A 110 -9.61 -5.69 2.75
CA GLY A 110 -9.08 -6.60 1.74
C GLY A 110 -7.64 -6.31 1.33
N ILE A 111 -7.20 -7.05 0.33
CA ILE A 111 -5.85 -6.97 -0.24
C ILE A 111 -5.99 -6.69 -1.73
N CYS A 112 -5.19 -5.77 -2.28
CA CYS A 112 -5.17 -5.57 -3.72
C CYS A 112 -4.43 -6.71 -4.42
N ASN A 113 -5.09 -7.32 -5.40
CA ASN A 113 -4.47 -8.28 -6.30
C ASN A 113 -3.91 -7.52 -7.51
N THR A 114 -2.65 -7.79 -7.83
CA THR A 114 -1.97 -7.32 -9.06
C THR A 114 -1.73 -8.48 -10.04
N VAL A 115 -2.49 -9.57 -9.92
CA VAL A 115 -2.08 -10.92 -10.33
C VAL A 115 -1.96 -11.14 -11.85
N SER A 116 -2.27 -10.17 -12.72
CA SER A 116 -1.84 -10.28 -14.11
C SER A 116 -1.69 -8.93 -14.83
N ILE A 117 -0.77 -8.88 -15.79
CA ILE A 117 -0.47 -7.71 -16.63
C ILE A 117 -1.69 -7.24 -17.46
N ASN A 118 -2.69 -8.11 -17.62
CA ASN A 118 -3.86 -7.93 -18.48
C ASN A 118 -5.19 -7.79 -17.71
N GLU A 119 -5.20 -7.93 -16.39
CA GLU A 119 -6.40 -7.69 -15.58
C GLU A 119 -6.34 -6.32 -14.90
N ASP A 120 -7.50 -5.69 -14.76
CA ASP A 120 -7.65 -4.50 -13.92
C ASP A 120 -7.34 -4.84 -12.45
N VAL A 121 -6.89 -3.85 -11.69
CA VAL A 121 -6.70 -3.98 -10.24
C VAL A 121 -8.00 -4.45 -9.58
N THR A 122 -7.91 -5.50 -8.77
CA THR A 122 -9.06 -6.02 -8.01
C THR A 122 -8.71 -6.14 -6.53
N ILE A 123 -9.73 -6.21 -5.69
CA ILE A 123 -9.56 -6.42 -4.24
C ILE A 123 -10.01 -7.84 -3.89
N SER A 124 -9.16 -8.62 -3.23
CA SER A 124 -9.59 -9.81 -2.49
C SER A 124 -10.20 -9.37 -1.18
N ILE A 125 -11.49 -9.63 -0.99
CA ILE A 125 -12.24 -9.26 0.22
C ILE A 125 -11.87 -10.23 1.34
N SER A 126 -11.33 -9.71 2.43
CA SER A 126 -11.16 -10.44 3.69
C SER A 126 -12.39 -10.31 4.59
N SER A 127 -13.05 -9.15 4.58
CA SER A 127 -14.30 -8.90 5.29
C SER A 127 -15.10 -7.80 4.59
N ILE A 128 -16.42 -7.96 4.56
CA ILE A 128 -17.38 -6.99 4.03
C ILE A 128 -18.55 -6.85 5.00
N ASN A 129 -18.92 -5.61 5.32
CA ASN A 129 -20.04 -5.31 6.21
C ASN A 129 -20.92 -4.23 5.59
N LYS A 130 -22.25 -4.42 5.67
CA LYS A 130 -23.23 -3.39 5.31
C LYS A 130 -23.18 -2.22 6.31
N LEU A 131 -23.37 -1.00 5.80
CA LEU A 131 -23.40 0.24 6.56
C LEU A 131 -24.73 0.94 6.35
N ASN A 132 -25.29 1.48 7.45
CA ASN A 132 -26.64 2.06 7.46
C ASN A 132 -26.65 3.60 7.46
N SER A 133 -25.48 4.24 7.27
CA SER A 133 -25.37 5.70 7.32
C SER A 133 -24.27 6.23 6.40
N LEU A 134 -24.61 7.29 5.65
CA LEU A 134 -23.66 8.05 4.82
C LEU A 134 -22.48 8.64 5.61
N ASN A 135 -22.64 8.81 6.93
CA ASN A 135 -21.58 9.32 7.79
C ASN A 135 -20.33 8.42 7.76
N HIS A 136 -20.48 7.12 7.50
CA HIS A 136 -19.34 6.21 7.37
C HIS A 136 -18.48 6.51 6.14
N LEU A 137 -19.11 6.79 4.99
CA LEU A 137 -18.40 7.18 3.77
C LEU A 137 -17.70 8.53 3.95
N CYS A 138 -18.40 9.52 4.51
CA CYS A 138 -17.82 10.84 4.81
C CYS A 138 -16.61 10.72 5.75
N HIS A 139 -16.78 9.99 6.86
CA HIS A 139 -15.70 9.75 7.82
C HIS A 139 -14.50 9.04 7.17
N HIS A 140 -14.76 8.05 6.31
CA HIS A 140 -13.71 7.34 5.57
C HIS A 140 -12.92 8.30 4.67
N HIS A 141 -13.58 9.16 3.91
CA HIS A 141 -12.89 10.18 3.09
C HIS A 141 -12.04 11.14 3.93
N LEU A 142 -12.54 11.58 5.08
CA LEU A 142 -11.77 12.43 6.00
C LEU A 142 -10.52 11.72 6.53
N LEU A 143 -10.59 10.43 6.84
CA LEU A 143 -9.43 9.63 7.26
C LEU A 143 -8.40 9.47 6.14
N VAL A 144 -8.85 9.18 4.92
CA VAL A 144 -7.98 9.11 3.73
C VAL A 144 -7.25 10.44 3.53
N PHE A 145 -7.98 11.55 3.58
CA PHE A 145 -7.44 12.89 3.41
C PHE A 145 -6.46 13.27 4.53
N HIS A 146 -6.82 13.02 5.78
CA HIS A 146 -5.95 13.25 6.94
C HIS A 146 -4.63 12.49 6.83
N ASN A 147 -4.67 11.20 6.51
CA ASN A 147 -3.46 10.39 6.34
C ASN A 147 -2.57 10.90 5.22
N TYR A 148 -3.17 11.35 4.12
CA TYR A 148 -2.42 11.96 3.03
C TYR A 148 -1.73 13.26 3.46
N LEU A 149 -2.43 14.15 4.17
CA LEU A 149 -1.82 15.40 4.67
C LEU A 149 -0.67 15.12 5.64
N LYS A 150 -0.85 14.15 6.56
CA LYS A 150 0.20 13.74 7.49
C LYS A 150 1.42 13.21 6.74
N PHE A 151 1.22 12.40 5.70
CA PHE A 151 2.32 11.94 4.84
C PHE A 151 3.05 13.12 4.19
N VAL A 152 2.33 14.07 3.58
CA VAL A 152 2.94 15.26 2.96
C VAL A 152 3.74 16.08 3.97
N GLU A 153 3.23 16.27 5.18
CA GLU A 153 3.94 16.97 6.25
C GLU A 153 5.23 16.24 6.64
N THR A 154 5.21 14.92 6.78
CA THR A 154 6.39 14.11 7.06
C THR A 154 7.42 14.22 5.93
N GLN A 155 7.00 14.16 4.67
CA GLN A 155 7.91 14.32 3.53
C GLN A 155 8.59 15.69 3.53
N LYS A 156 7.85 16.77 3.82
CA LYS A 156 8.42 18.12 3.94
C LYS A 156 9.46 18.22 5.06
N LYS A 157 9.19 17.64 6.23
CA LYS A 157 10.14 17.61 7.36
C LYS A 157 11.41 16.83 7.01
N ASN A 158 11.27 15.70 6.34
CA ASN A 158 12.42 14.89 5.91
C ASN A 158 13.30 15.66 4.91
N LEU A 159 12.71 16.34 3.93
CA LEU A 159 13.45 17.17 2.97
C LEU A 159 14.20 18.32 3.66
N MET A 160 13.58 18.99 4.64
CA MET A 160 14.26 20.04 5.42
C MET A 160 15.46 19.51 6.21
N LEU A 161 15.35 18.31 6.79
CA LEU A 161 16.45 17.67 7.51
C LEU A 161 17.58 17.21 6.57
N GLU A 162 17.26 16.77 5.36
CA GLU A 162 18.24 16.44 4.33
C GLU A 162 18.99 17.70 3.86
N ASP A 163 18.28 18.80 3.64
CA ASP A 163 18.88 20.09 3.28
C ASP A 163 19.78 20.65 4.41
N GLU A 164 19.39 20.49 5.68
CA GLU A 164 20.22 20.89 6.83
C GLU A 164 21.48 20.03 6.97
N ARG A 165 21.38 18.72 6.74
CA ARG A 165 22.55 17.81 6.73
C ARG A 165 23.50 18.12 5.58
N ALA A 166 22.97 18.37 4.38
CA ALA A 166 23.79 18.72 3.21
C ALA A 166 24.60 20.02 3.45
N LYS A 167 24.00 21.02 4.09
CA LYS A 167 24.71 22.25 4.46
C LYS A 167 25.78 22.03 5.52
N GLN A 168 25.53 21.17 6.51
CA GLN A 168 26.54 20.82 7.52
C GLN A 168 27.74 20.08 6.90
N GLU A 169 27.51 19.19 5.93
CA GLU A 169 28.58 18.50 5.20
C GLU A 169 29.38 19.46 4.30
N GLU A 170 28.73 20.44 3.64
CA GLU A 170 29.42 21.47 2.86
C GLU A 170 30.25 22.42 3.73
N ASP A 171 29.75 22.81 4.91
CA ASP A 171 30.47 23.66 5.88
C ASP A 171 31.66 22.91 6.52
N GLU A 172 31.56 21.59 6.75
CA GLU A 172 32.67 20.76 7.21
C GLU A 172 33.77 20.60 6.14
N ILE A 173 33.40 20.48 4.87
CA ILE A 173 34.37 20.42 3.76
C ILE A 173 35.03 21.80 3.52
N GLY A 174 34.27 22.90 3.65
CA GLY A 174 34.78 24.27 3.51
C GLY A 174 35.73 24.69 4.64
N SER A 175 35.64 24.07 5.82
CA SER A 175 36.51 24.33 6.97
C SER A 175 37.77 23.45 7.03
N GLN A 176 37.92 22.48 6.11
CA GLN A 176 39.09 21.59 6.00
C GLN A 176 40.01 21.92 4.80
N VAL A 177 39.97 23.12 4.24
CA VAL A 177 41.02 23.55 3.31
C VAL A 177 42.29 23.80 4.14
N PRO A 178 43.36 22.99 4.00
CA PRO A 178 44.63 23.35 4.61
C PRO A 178 45.12 24.59 3.87
N THR A 179 45.34 25.69 4.59
CA THR A 179 46.17 26.80 4.11
C THR A 179 47.56 26.24 3.85
N ASN A 180 47.80 25.84 2.59
CA ASN A 180 49.06 25.24 2.17
C ASN A 180 50.06 26.38 1.91
N ASP A 181 50.62 26.93 2.99
CA ASP A 181 51.79 27.80 2.95
C ASP A 181 53.03 26.96 2.59
N ASN A 182 53.15 26.57 1.32
CA ASN A 182 54.32 25.85 0.84
C ASN A 182 55.07 26.71 -0.20
N PRO A 183 56.22 27.31 0.16
CA PRO A 183 56.89 28.33 -0.66
C PRO A 183 57.65 27.78 -1.89
N PHE A 184 57.47 26.51 -2.26
CA PHE A 184 58.27 25.85 -3.29
C PHE A 184 57.64 25.82 -4.69
N PHE A 185 56.44 26.39 -4.90
CA PHE A 185 55.71 26.29 -6.18
C PHE A 185 55.71 27.56 -7.07
N ASN A 186 56.55 28.56 -6.77
CA ASN A 186 56.64 29.80 -7.55
C ASN A 186 57.84 29.86 -8.53
N SER A 187 58.12 28.82 -9.30
CA SER A 187 59.22 28.85 -10.28
C SER A 187 58.93 28.24 -11.66
N PHE A 188 57.66 28.23 -12.11
CA PHE A 188 57.33 27.67 -13.43
C PHE A 188 56.70 28.63 -14.45
N PHE A 189 56.71 29.94 -14.20
CA PHE A 189 56.37 30.92 -15.23
C PHE A 189 57.35 32.09 -15.21
N TYR A 190 58.35 32.01 -16.11
CA TYR A 190 59.02 33.16 -16.71
C TYR A 190 58.63 33.20 -18.19
#